data_AF-A0A6P7GVA7-F1
#
_entry.id   AF-A0A6P7GVA7-F1
#
_cell.length_a   1.000
_cell.length_b   1.000
_cell.length_c   1.000
_cell.angle_alpha   90.00
_cell.angle_beta   90.00
_cell.angle_gamma   90.00
#
_symmetry.space_group_name_H-M   'P 1'
#
loop_
_entity.id
_entity.type
_entity.pdbx_description
1 polymer ?
#
loop_
_entity_poly.entity_id
_entity_poly.type
_entity_poly.pdbx_seq_one_letter_code
_entity_poly.pdbx_strand_id
1 'polypeptide(L)'
;MKKMSILAAILCMFVVTAHGHIPRASCPDVKGVLNFDPSKFVGLWYEQQRYPTILENYGKCVSTKYSLNSDESIGINTRYLNAE
;
A
#
# COMPACT_ATOMS: atom_id res chain seq x y z
N MET A 1 -23.79 -36.72 -5.03
CA MET A 1 -22.57 -36.59 -4.19
C MET A 1 -21.32 -36.31 -5.02
N LYS A 2 -20.89 -37.19 -5.94
CA LYS A 2 -19.70 -36.96 -6.78
C LYS A 2 -19.68 -35.62 -7.54
N LYS A 3 -20.80 -35.23 -8.17
CA LYS A 3 -20.94 -33.94 -8.87
C LYS A 3 -20.80 -32.71 -7.95
N MET A 4 -21.29 -32.83 -6.71
CA MET A 4 -21.20 -31.77 -5.69
C MET A 4 -19.77 -31.63 -5.18
N SER A 5 -19.06 -32.75 -4.96
CA SER A 5 -17.64 -32.75 -4.62
C SER A 5 -16.76 -32.20 -5.74
N ILE A 6 -17.10 -32.48 -7.01
CA ILE A 6 -16.39 -31.92 -8.18
C ILE A 6 -16.60 -30.41 -8.26
N LEU A 7 -17.84 -29.93 -8.08
CA LEU A 7 -18.12 -28.49 -8.07
C LEU A 7 -17.36 -27.76 -6.95
N ALA A 8 -17.34 -28.34 -5.75
CA ALA A 8 -16.62 -27.78 -4.61
C ALA A 8 -15.10 -27.75 -4.85
N ALA A 9 -14.53 -28.81 -5.44
CA ALA A 9 -13.10 -28.86 -5.78
C ALA A 9 -12.71 -27.81 -6.83
N ILE A 10 -13.56 -27.60 -7.85
CA ILE A 10 -13.36 -26.57 -8.87
C ILE A 10 -13.41 -25.18 -8.22
N LEU A 11 -14.40 -24.90 -7.37
CA LEU A 11 -14.53 -23.63 -6.66
C LEU A 11 -13.32 -23.33 -5.78
N CYS A 12 -12.81 -24.32 -5.02
CA CYS A 12 -11.60 -24.18 -4.23
C CYS A 12 -10.35 -23.86 -5.08
N MET A 13 -10.25 -24.45 -6.28
CA MET A 13 -9.12 -24.20 -7.18
C MET A 13 -9.12 -22.75 -7.73
N PHE A 14 -10.30 -22.16 -7.98
CA PHE A 14 -10.41 -20.76 -8.39
C PHE A 14 -9.97 -19.78 -7.30
N VAL A 15 -10.27 -20.06 -6.03
CA VAL A 15 -9.87 -19.20 -4.89
C VAL A 15 -8.34 -19.11 -4.73
N VAL A 16 -7.61 -20.18 -5.08
CA VAL A 16 -6.14 -20.20 -4.99
C VAL A 16 -5.47 -19.32 -6.05
N THR A 17 -6.16 -18.92 -7.13
CA THR A 17 -5.53 -18.11 -8.20
C THR A 17 -5.43 -16.61 -7.91
N ALA A 18 -6.02 -16.12 -6.82
CA ALA A 18 -5.90 -14.72 -6.40
C ALA A 18 -4.53 -14.47 -5.72
N HIS A 19 -3.45 -14.53 -6.49
CA HIS A 19 -2.12 -14.18 -5.98
C HIS A 19 -1.86 -12.68 -6.15
N GLY A 20 -1.89 -11.93 -5.05
CA GLY A 20 -1.27 -10.61 -4.98
C GLY A 20 0.25 -10.77 -4.93
N HIS A 21 0.90 -10.94 -6.08
CA HIS A 21 2.37 -10.95 -6.12
C HIS A 21 2.90 -9.53 -5.95
N ILE A 22 3.78 -9.32 -4.98
CA ILE A 22 4.66 -8.16 -4.95
C ILE A 22 5.75 -8.44 -5.99
N PRO A 23 5.79 -7.73 -7.13
CA PRO A 23 6.75 -8.03 -8.18
C PRO A 23 8.16 -7.85 -7.62
N ARG A 24 8.93 -8.95 -7.52
CA ARG A 24 10.39 -8.91 -7.31
C ARG A 24 11.14 -8.64 -8.63
N ALA A 25 10.51 -7.89 -9.53
CA ALA A 25 11.08 -7.48 -10.81
C ALA A 25 11.76 -6.12 -10.67
N SER A 26 12.54 -5.71 -11.68
CA SER A 26 13.03 -4.34 -11.79
C SER A 26 11.89 -3.34 -11.57
N CYS A 27 12.18 -2.23 -10.90
CA CYS A 27 11.19 -1.18 -10.67
C CYS A 27 10.52 -0.79 -11.99
N PRO A 28 9.19 -0.83 -12.09
CA PRO A 28 8.51 -0.39 -13.30
C PRO A 28 8.80 1.10 -13.54
N ASP A 29 8.69 1.52 -14.79
CA ASP A 29 8.76 2.94 -15.14
C ASP A 29 7.47 3.64 -14.68
N VAL A 30 7.44 4.06 -13.43
CA VAL A 30 6.30 4.76 -12.83
C VAL A 30 6.35 6.24 -13.22
N LYS A 31 5.30 6.72 -13.88
CA LYS A 31 5.15 8.14 -14.20
C LYS A 31 4.53 8.90 -13.02
N GLY A 32 5.10 10.07 -12.72
CA GLY A 32 4.55 10.97 -11.72
C GLY A 32 3.20 11.58 -12.14
N VAL A 33 2.49 12.16 -11.18
CA VAL A 33 1.24 12.89 -11.43
C VAL A 33 1.56 14.17 -12.21
N LEU A 34 0.92 14.38 -13.35
CA LEU A 34 1.07 15.59 -14.15
C LEU A 34 0.45 16.81 -13.43
N ASN A 35 1.09 17.97 -13.58
CA ASN A 35 0.66 19.23 -12.94
C ASN A 35 0.45 19.09 -11.42
N PHE A 36 1.34 18.34 -10.78
CA PHE A 36 1.31 18.16 -9.33
C PHE A 36 1.44 19.52 -8.63
N ASP A 37 0.49 19.81 -7.75
CA ASP A 37 0.42 21.04 -6.96
C ASP A 37 0.75 20.70 -5.49
N PRO A 38 1.99 20.98 -5.02
CA PRO A 38 2.42 20.64 -3.67
C PRO A 38 1.53 21.23 -2.58
N SER A 39 0.94 22.41 -2.83
CA SER A 39 0.08 23.10 -1.86
C SER A 39 -1.22 22.33 -1.56
N LYS A 40 -1.68 21.50 -2.50
CA LYS A 40 -2.86 20.64 -2.34
C LYS A 40 -2.51 19.25 -1.80
N PHE A 41 -1.24 18.87 -1.85
CA PHE A 41 -0.77 17.58 -1.34
C PHE A 41 -0.42 17.61 0.15
N VAL A 42 0.06 18.76 0.65
CA VAL A 42 0.42 18.90 2.07
C VAL A 42 -0.77 18.73 3.01
N GLY A 43 -0.49 18.34 4.26
CA GLY A 43 -1.51 18.01 5.24
C GLY A 43 -1.32 16.61 5.84
N LEU A 44 -2.38 16.08 6.45
CA LEU A 44 -2.35 14.78 7.13
C LEU A 44 -2.90 13.69 6.21
N TRP A 45 -2.11 12.65 6.01
CA TRP A 45 -2.47 11.46 5.25
C TRP A 45 -2.54 10.25 6.17
N TYR A 46 -3.53 9.39 5.96
CA TYR A 46 -3.67 8.11 6.64
C TYR A 46 -3.36 6.99 5.66
N GLU A 47 -2.37 6.17 6.01
CA GLU A 47 -2.02 5.02 5.19
C GLU A 47 -3.18 4.02 5.21
N GLN A 48 -3.69 3.68 4.01
CA GLN A 48 -4.76 2.70 3.87
C GLN A 48 -4.19 1.28 3.73
N GLN A 49 -3.15 1.13 2.93
CA GLN A 49 -2.49 -0.14 2.63
C GLN A 49 -1.02 0.09 2.27
N ARG A 50 -0.21 -0.96 2.44
CA ARG A 50 1.20 -1.00 2.03
C ARG A 50 1.61 -2.39 1.59
N TYR A 51 2.73 -2.45 0.87
CA TYR A 51 3.48 -3.70 0.79
C TYR A 51 4.22 -3.95 2.11
N PRO A 52 4.40 -5.21 2.53
CA PRO A 52 5.19 -5.53 3.72
C PRO A 52 6.63 -5.05 3.57
N THR A 53 7.10 -4.25 4.52
CA THR A 53 8.49 -3.78 4.62
C THR A 53 9.02 -4.09 6.03
N ILE A 54 10.34 -4.22 6.17
CA ILE A 54 10.98 -4.48 7.47
C ILE A 54 10.84 -3.26 8.39
N LEU A 55 10.87 -2.06 7.82
CA LEU A 55 10.90 -0.79 8.56
C LEU A 55 9.56 -0.46 9.24
N GLU A 56 8.45 -0.93 8.67
CA GLU A 56 7.12 -0.62 9.16
C GLU A 56 6.38 -1.85 9.70
N ASN A 57 7.15 -2.93 9.91
CA ASN A 57 6.61 -4.18 10.43
C ASN A 57 5.98 -3.89 11.80
N TYR A 58 4.74 -4.35 12.01
CA TYR A 58 3.94 -4.12 13.23
C TYR A 58 3.43 -2.68 13.47
N GLY A 59 3.64 -1.74 12.54
CA GLY A 59 3.03 -0.41 12.62
C GLY A 59 1.51 -0.43 12.35
N LYS A 60 0.71 0.11 13.26
CA LYS A 60 -0.73 0.37 13.12
C LYS A 60 -1.01 1.88 13.08
N CYS A 61 -2.18 2.24 12.54
CA CYS A 61 -2.68 3.62 12.49
C CYS A 61 -1.64 4.61 11.91
N VAL A 62 -0.95 4.21 10.84
CA VAL A 62 0.12 5.01 10.26
C VAL A 62 -0.45 6.28 9.65
N SER A 63 0.13 7.41 10.05
CA SER A 63 -0.23 8.71 9.51
C SER A 63 1.02 9.51 9.20
N THR A 64 0.98 10.25 8.09
CA THR A 64 2.09 11.08 7.63
C THR A 64 1.60 12.50 7.45
N LYS A 65 2.27 13.44 8.11
CA LYS A 65 2.06 14.86 7.89
C LYS A 65 3.10 15.38 6.91
N TYR A 66 2.64 15.87 5.76
CA TYR A 66 3.47 16.56 4.78
C TYR A 66 3.40 18.06 5.00
N SER A 67 4.55 18.73 4.93
CA SER A 67 4.69 20.19 4.99
C SER A 67 5.44 20.72 3.78
N LEU A 68 5.20 21.98 3.43
CA LEU A 68 5.98 22.68 2.40
C LEU A 68 6.99 23.58 3.11
N ASN A 69 8.27 23.37 2.84
CA ASN A 69 9.36 24.17 3.40
C ASN A 69 9.56 25.46 2.57
N SER A 70 10.34 26.40 3.09
CA SER A 70 10.64 27.67 2.41
C SER A 70 11.43 27.52 1.11
N ASP A 71 12.17 26.41 0.97
CA ASP A 71 12.92 26.04 -0.23
C ASP A 71 12.10 25.17 -1.20
N GLU A 72 10.77 25.14 -1.02
CA GLU A 72 9.82 24.36 -1.80
C GLU A 72 9.95 22.83 -1.65
N SER A 73 10.84 22.35 -0.77
CA SER A 73 10.92 20.92 -0.46
C SER A 73 9.75 20.43 0.39
N ILE A 74 9.41 19.14 0.26
CA ILE A 74 8.39 18.51 1.10
C ILE A 74 9.02 17.95 2.36
N GLY A 75 8.62 18.49 3.51
CA GLY A 75 8.89 17.91 4.82
C GLY A 75 7.97 16.72 5.09
N ILE A 76 8.50 15.68 5.74
CA ILE A 76 7.79 14.43 6.02
C ILE A 76 7.89 14.12 7.51
N ASN A 77 6.74 13.94 8.17
CA ASN A 77 6.67 13.46 9.54
C ASN A 77 5.69 12.29 9.65
N THR A 78 6.21 11.07 9.74
CA THR A 78 5.39 9.85 9.87
C THR A 78 5.32 9.39 11.31
N ARG A 79 4.11 8.97 11.73
CA ARG A 79 3.83 8.43 13.06
C ARG A 79 3.24 7.03 12.94
N TYR A 80 3.67 6.16 13.83
CA TYR A 80 3.21 4.79 13.98
C TYR A 80 2.67 4.61 15.39
N LEU A 81 1.57 3.86 15.52
CA LEU A 81 1.19 3.26 16.80
C LEU A 81 1.62 1.80 16.74
N ASN A 82 2.38 1.33 17.72
CA ASN A 82 2.80 -0.07 17.74
C ASN A 82 1.57 -0.96 17.93
N ALA A 83 1.50 -2.06 17.20
CA ALA A 83 0.65 -3.17 17.56
C ALA A 83 1.16 -3.78 18.87
N GLU A 84 0.38 -3.69 19.95
CA GLU A 84 0.48 -4.65 21.06
C GLU A 84 0.31 -6.09 20.55
#